data_AF-A0A1M6TE95-F1
#
_entry.id   AF-A0A1M6TE95-F1
#
_cell.length_a   1.000
_cell.length_b   1.000
_cell.length_c   1.000
_cell.angle_alpha   90.00
_cell.angle_beta   90.00
_cell.angle_gamma   90.00
#
_symmetry.space_group_name_H-M   'P 1'
#
loop_
_entity.id
_entity.type
_entity.pdbx_description
1 polymer ?
#
loop_
_entity_poly.entity_id
_entity_poly.type
_entity_poly.pdbx_seq_one_letter_code
_entity_poly.pdbx_strand_id
1 'polypeptide(L)'
;MGKTVAITGVNSYFASTLLPQLQADPDVEKIVGIDVTPWRGGFSKVEFHREDIRSQAVEDLFKDVDTVFHLAFVVSEIQDKKKTFDINIQGSKNVFQACVKNQVRKVVYTSSNTVYGAYKEIPLNVDEEQPVYRNKESYYNQSKVDVEAFALDFFKGHPDMVFTIIRAALLFGPHTNNMFTDVYKSKVTAMPLGSVAHIHYIHEDDLGEALHLAFTHDLPGIYNVGADDAVSSYWTFRKAGLKVVPLPLFMLKPIADAAFKLRMLPASSGWLVIASNTIFSSNAKFKNATGWKPKYTSRETFLSYLKANQKVKEEKLSQAWVGFLWKRNYLLKGAMGILKNSIRATSVPGIRKVMPWMDVQKNSFTYLPVNATMEAANEVMLPQVVHDYIDQADNLIIMTKCGCRSAQNCQHHTHEVGCLFMGDTTLEFPKGISRKATREEAHAHVEKAISAGLVPMAGKVRVDNDIFLVKDRQKLLSVCFCCHCCCMMTYFKHIPPEQLDHVMTPVEGLSMTITDDCNGCGACLDTCGFDAIKIENGKAVQTAACRGCGRCATYCPLGAVHISLDNPNAVEDVKARISRYVNVKSA
;
A
#
# COMPACT_ATOMS: atom_id res chain seq x y z
N MET A 1 -7.10 31.50 27.06
CA MET A 1 -6.80 31.86 25.65
C MET A 1 -6.07 30.69 25.06
N GLY A 2 -6.34 30.31 23.80
CA GLY A 2 -5.55 29.27 23.17
C GLY A 2 -4.19 29.85 22.77
N LYS A 3 -3.22 28.97 22.55
CA LYS A 3 -1.84 29.32 22.24
C LYS A 3 -1.68 29.63 20.76
N THR A 4 -0.82 30.59 20.45
CA THR A 4 -0.37 30.88 19.09
C THR A 4 0.97 30.21 18.84
N VAL A 5 1.04 29.41 17.77
CA VAL A 5 2.25 28.67 17.39
C VAL A 5 2.77 29.20 16.06
N ALA A 6 4.05 29.58 15.98
CA ALA A 6 4.68 29.89 14.70
C ALA A 6 5.48 28.72 14.17
N ILE A 7 5.41 28.45 12.87
CA ILE A 7 6.17 27.40 12.19
C ILE A 7 6.91 28.00 11.01
N THR A 8 8.23 28.11 11.12
CA THR A 8 9.07 28.41 9.95
C THR A 8 9.25 27.14 9.13
N GLY A 9 9.22 27.25 7.80
CA GLY A 9 9.27 26.08 6.92
C GLY A 9 7.97 25.29 6.97
N VAL A 10 6.81 25.98 7.00
CA VAL A 10 5.50 25.35 7.18
C VAL A 10 5.13 24.38 6.04
N ASN A 11 5.79 24.49 4.87
CA ASN A 11 5.63 23.54 3.75
C ASN A 11 6.62 22.36 3.81
N SER A 12 7.44 22.25 4.86
CA SER A 12 8.42 21.17 5.02
C SER A 12 7.76 19.83 5.37
N TYR A 13 8.49 18.74 5.15
CA TYR A 13 8.04 17.40 5.56
C TYR A 13 7.85 17.30 7.07
N PHE A 14 8.71 17.94 7.87
CA PHE A 14 8.56 17.98 9.33
C PHE A 14 7.30 18.73 9.74
N ALA A 15 7.00 19.86 9.07
CA ALA A 15 5.75 20.58 9.33
C ALA A 15 4.52 19.72 8.97
N SER A 16 4.59 18.94 7.88
CA SER A 16 3.48 18.08 7.47
C SER A 16 3.13 16.98 8.48
N THR A 17 4.08 16.57 9.33
CA THR A 17 3.81 15.61 10.42
C THR A 17 3.22 16.28 11.66
N LEU A 18 3.57 17.54 11.91
CA LEU A 18 3.13 18.31 13.08
C LEU A 18 1.77 18.99 12.89
N LEU A 19 1.49 19.50 11.68
CA LEU A 19 0.27 20.27 11.38
C LEU A 19 -1.04 19.52 11.71
N PRO A 20 -1.19 18.21 11.40
CA PRO A 20 -2.39 17.46 11.81
C PRO A 20 -2.60 17.45 13.32
N GLN A 21 -1.51 17.33 14.10
CA GLN A 21 -1.56 17.30 15.56
C GLN A 21 -2.00 18.66 16.12
N LEU A 22 -1.37 19.76 15.67
CA LEU A 22 -1.74 21.11 16.12
C LEU A 22 -3.14 21.55 15.66
N GLN A 23 -3.57 21.10 14.48
CA GLN A 23 -4.93 21.33 14.00
C GLN A 23 -5.97 20.66 14.91
N ALA A 24 -5.70 19.43 15.38
CA ALA A 24 -6.57 18.68 16.26
C ALA A 24 -6.51 19.16 17.73
N ASP A 25 -5.39 19.75 18.16
CA ASP A 25 -5.17 20.18 19.53
C ASP A 25 -6.04 21.39 19.92
N PRO A 26 -6.95 21.27 20.90
CA PRO A 26 -7.83 22.38 21.31
C PRO A 26 -7.07 23.55 21.97
N ASP A 27 -5.86 23.32 22.51
CA ASP A 27 -5.05 24.36 23.13
C ASP A 27 -4.38 25.27 22.08
N VAL A 28 -4.38 24.88 20.80
CA VAL A 28 -3.84 25.69 19.70
C VAL A 28 -4.96 26.51 19.07
N GLU A 29 -4.87 27.83 19.19
CA GLU A 29 -5.83 28.75 18.59
C GLU A 29 -5.44 29.11 17.15
N LYS A 30 -4.16 29.45 16.95
CA LYS A 30 -3.65 29.97 15.68
C LYS A 30 -2.27 29.40 15.37
N ILE A 31 -2.02 29.13 14.08
CA ILE A 31 -0.72 28.73 13.56
C ILE A 31 -0.22 29.79 12.58
N VAL A 32 0.87 30.49 12.90
CA VAL A 32 1.56 31.43 12.00
C VAL A 32 2.55 30.63 11.14
N GLY A 33 2.16 30.31 9.90
CA GLY A 33 2.98 29.53 8.96
C GLY A 33 3.86 30.41 8.09
N ILE A 34 5.17 30.18 8.08
CA ILE A 34 6.14 30.99 7.33
C ILE A 34 6.89 30.12 6.32
N ASP A 35 6.85 30.46 5.03
CA ASP A 35 7.64 29.79 4.00
C ASP A 35 7.84 30.68 2.75
N VAL A 36 8.93 30.49 2.02
CA VAL A 36 9.19 31.20 0.75
C VAL A 36 8.34 30.65 -0.42
N THR A 37 7.86 29.42 -0.28
CA THR A 37 7.03 28.72 -1.27
C THR A 37 5.54 28.95 -1.00
N PRO A 38 4.68 29.01 -2.04
CA PRO A 38 3.23 29.18 -1.85
C PRO A 38 2.62 28.13 -0.92
N TRP A 39 1.67 28.53 -0.09
CA TRP A 39 0.98 27.63 0.84
C TRP A 39 0.24 26.52 0.10
N ARG A 40 0.34 25.29 0.63
CA ARG A 40 -0.30 24.10 0.04
C ARG A 40 -1.75 23.90 0.49
N GLY A 41 -2.21 24.62 1.50
CA GLY A 41 -3.57 24.50 2.04
C GLY A 41 -3.76 23.29 2.97
N GLY A 42 -5.01 23.07 3.39
CA GLY A 42 -5.42 21.86 4.13
C GLY A 42 -5.61 22.00 5.64
N PHE A 43 -5.27 23.16 6.23
CA PHE A 43 -5.37 23.37 7.67
C PHE A 43 -6.02 24.72 7.98
N SER A 44 -7.11 24.71 8.74
CA SER A 44 -7.93 25.90 9.00
C SER A 44 -7.32 26.85 10.03
N LYS A 45 -6.43 26.35 10.90
CA LYS A 45 -5.74 27.17 11.89
C LYS A 45 -4.52 27.91 11.34
N VAL A 46 -4.12 27.66 10.09
CA VAL A 46 -2.89 28.23 9.51
C VAL A 46 -3.17 29.58 8.87
N GLU A 47 -2.54 30.62 9.42
CA GLU A 47 -2.35 31.92 8.79
C GLU A 47 -0.98 31.93 8.11
N PHE A 48 -0.96 32.02 6.78
CA PHE A 48 0.26 31.88 6.00
C PHE A 48 0.90 33.23 5.64
N HIS A 49 2.21 33.33 5.86
CA HIS A 49 3.05 34.46 5.48
C HIS A 49 4.17 33.98 4.55
N ARG A 50 4.24 34.58 3.36
CA ARG A 50 5.24 34.22 2.37
C ARG A 50 6.53 35.00 2.58
N GLU A 51 7.34 34.58 3.53
CA GLU A 51 8.56 35.30 3.91
C GLU A 51 9.81 34.39 3.94
N ASP A 52 10.96 35.01 3.68
CA ASP A 52 12.27 34.38 3.84
C ASP A 52 12.73 34.55 5.29
N ILE A 53 13.23 33.48 5.92
CA ILE A 53 13.66 33.51 7.32
C ILE A 53 14.86 34.44 7.59
N ARG A 54 15.54 34.93 6.55
CA ARG A 54 16.59 35.95 6.65
C ARG A 54 16.05 37.38 6.70
N SER A 55 14.77 37.57 6.36
CA SER A 55 14.10 38.88 6.39
C SER A 55 13.91 39.37 7.82
N GLN A 56 14.08 40.68 8.04
CA GLN A 56 13.77 41.30 9.34
C GLN A 56 12.26 41.28 9.64
N ALA A 57 11.41 41.15 8.61
CA ALA A 57 9.95 41.05 8.77
C ALA A 57 9.51 39.83 9.60
N VAL A 58 10.37 38.82 9.76
CA VAL A 58 10.11 37.66 10.64
C VAL A 58 9.91 38.07 12.09
N GLU A 59 10.56 39.16 12.54
CA GLU A 59 10.41 39.68 13.89
C GLU A 59 8.97 40.05 14.20
N ASP A 60 8.30 40.78 13.30
CA ASP A 60 6.91 41.19 13.48
C ASP A 60 5.93 40.00 13.49
N LEU A 61 6.27 38.91 12.79
CA LEU A 61 5.45 37.69 12.74
C LEU A 61 5.50 36.88 14.04
N PHE A 62 6.44 37.16 14.94
CA PHE A 62 6.55 36.49 16.23
C PHE A 62 5.93 37.26 17.39
N LYS A 63 5.30 38.41 17.10
CA LYS A 63 4.53 39.14 18.10
C LYS A 63 3.37 38.29 18.61
N ASP A 64 3.21 38.23 19.93
CA ASP A 64 2.17 37.47 20.63
C ASP A 64 2.18 35.95 20.33
N VAL A 65 3.34 35.41 19.92
CA VAL A 65 3.55 33.97 19.70
C VAL A 65 4.07 33.28 20.95
N ASP A 66 3.39 32.21 21.40
CA ASP A 66 3.80 31.43 22.57
C ASP A 66 4.93 30.46 22.26
N THR A 67 4.88 29.79 21.10
CA THR A 67 5.82 28.73 20.73
C THR A 67 6.24 28.83 19.27
N VAL A 68 7.55 28.78 19.02
CA VAL A 68 8.11 28.77 17.66
C VAL A 68 8.73 27.40 17.35
N PHE A 69 8.26 26.75 16.29
CA PHE A 69 8.92 25.60 15.66
C PHE A 69 9.79 26.08 14.49
N HIS A 70 11.11 25.95 14.65
CA HIS A 70 12.06 26.30 13.60
C HIS A 70 12.36 25.09 12.69
N LEU A 71 11.53 24.89 11.65
CA LEU A 71 11.64 23.78 10.68
C LEU A 71 12.18 24.23 9.31
N ALA A 72 12.37 25.53 9.08
CA ALA A 72 12.92 26.06 7.84
C ALA A 72 14.41 25.69 7.71
N PHE A 73 14.72 24.80 6.77
CA PHE A 73 16.09 24.39 6.49
C PHE A 73 16.23 23.85 5.06
N VAL A 74 17.30 24.24 4.38
CA VAL A 74 17.66 23.69 3.07
C VAL A 74 18.37 22.35 3.29
N VAL A 75 17.59 21.26 3.12
CA VAL A 75 18.07 19.86 3.18
C VAL A 75 18.42 19.33 1.78
N SER A 76 17.63 19.69 0.77
CA SER A 76 17.93 19.33 -0.62
C SER A 76 19.14 20.10 -1.11
N GLU A 77 20.10 19.37 -1.67
CA GLU A 77 21.37 19.96 -2.03
C GLU A 77 21.26 20.91 -3.22
N ILE A 78 21.54 22.19 -3.00
CA ILE A 78 21.68 23.18 -4.07
C ILE A 78 23.15 23.38 -4.44
N GLN A 79 23.42 23.78 -5.68
CA GLN A 79 24.79 23.99 -6.17
C GLN A 79 25.47 25.18 -5.47
N ASP A 80 24.72 26.25 -5.17
CA ASP A 80 25.25 27.42 -4.46
C ASP A 80 25.31 27.17 -2.94
N LYS A 81 26.49 26.73 -2.47
CA LYS A 81 26.74 26.46 -1.05
C LYS A 81 26.71 27.70 -0.19
N LYS A 82 27.12 28.86 -0.72
CA LYS A 82 27.12 30.11 0.05
C LYS A 82 25.70 30.49 0.39
N LYS A 83 24.79 30.40 -0.59
CA LYS A 83 23.35 30.61 -0.37
C LYS A 83 22.77 29.60 0.64
N THR A 84 23.17 28.33 0.58
CA THR A 84 22.73 27.34 1.57
C THR A 84 23.16 27.70 2.98
N PHE A 85 24.43 28.04 3.19
CA PHE A 85 24.93 28.43 4.50
C PHE A 85 24.27 29.72 5.00
N ASP A 86 24.05 30.69 4.12
CA ASP A 86 23.36 31.93 4.47
C ASP A 86 21.93 31.65 4.97
N ILE A 87 21.13 30.88 4.22
CA ILE A 87 19.78 30.50 4.63
C ILE A 87 19.80 29.68 5.93
N ASN A 88 20.59 28.62 5.98
CA ASN A 88 20.57 27.68 7.09
C ASN A 88 21.19 28.24 8.38
N ILE A 89 22.22 29.09 8.28
CA ILE A 89 22.92 29.60 9.47
C ILE A 89 22.41 30.99 9.82
N GLN A 90 22.47 31.96 8.89
CA GLN A 90 22.05 33.32 9.19
C GLN A 90 20.54 33.43 9.34
N GLY A 91 19.78 32.70 8.52
CA GLY A 91 18.32 32.60 8.69
C GLY A 91 17.92 32.03 10.05
N SER A 92 18.57 30.94 10.51
CA SER A 92 18.31 30.40 11.86
C SER A 92 18.68 31.38 12.97
N LYS A 93 19.80 32.09 12.84
CA LYS A 93 20.19 33.14 13.81
C LYS A 93 19.13 34.25 13.89
N ASN A 94 18.66 34.72 12.74
CA ASN A 94 17.61 35.73 12.66
C ASN A 94 16.32 35.28 13.35
N VAL A 95 15.89 34.04 13.12
CA VAL A 95 14.73 33.44 13.80
C VAL A 95 14.92 33.41 15.31
N PHE A 96 16.06 32.93 15.82
CA PHE A 96 16.30 32.88 17.27
C PHE A 96 16.36 34.26 17.91
N GLN A 97 16.98 35.24 17.23
CA GLN A 97 17.00 36.63 17.68
C GLN A 97 15.59 37.24 17.72
N ALA A 98 14.76 36.98 16.70
CA ALA A 98 13.38 37.40 16.66
C ALA A 98 12.54 36.79 17.81
N CYS A 99 12.77 35.52 18.15
CA CYS A 99 12.12 34.87 19.29
C CYS A 99 12.45 35.58 20.61
N VAL A 100 13.72 35.90 20.83
CA VAL A 100 14.18 36.59 22.05
C VAL A 100 13.59 38.00 22.15
N LYS A 101 13.63 38.77 21.05
CA LYS A 101 13.10 40.14 21.03
C LYS A 101 11.60 40.20 21.34
N ASN A 102 10.83 39.22 20.87
CA ASN A 102 9.39 39.11 21.12
C ASN A 102 9.05 38.32 22.40
N GLN A 103 10.06 37.94 23.20
CA GLN A 103 9.86 37.20 24.46
C GLN A 103 9.05 35.91 24.28
N VAL A 104 9.26 35.20 23.17
CA VAL A 104 8.59 33.92 22.90
C VAL A 104 8.88 32.94 24.04
N ARG A 105 7.85 32.36 24.64
CA ARG A 105 8.01 31.45 25.79
C ARG A 105 8.83 30.21 25.45
N LYS A 106 8.60 29.61 24.28
CA LYS A 106 9.21 28.32 23.89
C LYS A 106 9.70 28.32 22.45
N VAL A 107 10.90 27.79 22.23
CA VAL A 107 11.48 27.59 20.90
C VAL A 107 11.90 26.14 20.72
N VAL A 108 11.37 25.48 19.70
CA VAL A 108 11.72 24.11 19.32
C VAL A 108 12.49 24.14 18.00
N TYR A 109 13.76 23.78 18.05
CA TYR A 109 14.62 23.67 16.87
C TYR A 109 14.81 22.21 16.48
N THR A 110 14.48 21.87 15.23
CA THR A 110 14.74 20.52 14.71
C THR A 110 16.14 20.44 14.13
N SER A 111 17.04 19.83 14.89
CA SER A 111 18.35 19.40 14.44
C SER A 111 18.28 17.99 13.80
N SER A 112 19.38 17.26 13.80
CA SER A 112 19.54 16.01 13.06
C SER A 112 20.62 15.14 13.67
N ASN A 113 20.41 13.82 13.71
CA ASN A 113 21.44 12.86 14.13
C ASN A 113 22.75 12.99 13.35
N THR A 114 22.71 13.57 12.15
CA THR A 114 23.92 13.86 11.36
C THR A 114 24.95 14.70 12.10
N VAL A 115 24.59 15.46 13.14
CA VAL A 115 25.54 16.26 13.95
C VAL A 115 26.57 15.40 14.67
N TYR A 116 26.27 14.13 14.96
CA TYR A 116 27.24 13.21 15.54
C TYR A 116 28.37 12.86 14.56
N GLY A 117 28.09 12.92 13.25
CA GLY A 117 29.01 12.51 12.19
C GLY A 117 28.88 11.02 11.84
N ALA A 118 29.28 10.66 10.62
CA ALA A 118 29.23 9.29 10.11
C ALA A 118 30.63 8.68 10.01
N TYR A 119 31.25 8.40 11.15
CA TYR A 119 32.60 7.85 11.25
C TYR A 119 32.58 6.49 11.96
N LYS A 120 33.54 5.62 11.63
CA LYS A 120 33.60 4.25 12.19
C LYS A 120 33.92 4.24 13.69
N GLU A 121 34.60 5.29 14.14
CA GLU A 121 35.07 5.51 15.49
C GLU A 121 33.96 5.98 16.43
N ILE A 122 32.85 6.46 15.89
CA ILE A 122 31.70 6.90 16.69
C ILE A 122 30.93 5.66 17.15
N PRO A 123 30.67 5.49 18.45
CA PRO A 123 29.93 4.35 18.95
C PRO A 123 28.50 4.34 18.39
N LEU A 124 27.90 3.16 18.31
CA LEU A 124 26.47 3.08 18.05
C LEU A 124 25.71 3.36 19.35
N ASN A 125 24.46 3.82 19.22
CA ASN A 125 23.55 4.14 20.32
C ASN A 125 24.03 5.35 21.14
N VAL A 126 24.48 6.41 20.44
CA VAL A 126 24.94 7.65 21.07
C VAL A 126 23.80 8.38 21.78
N ASP A 127 24.07 8.93 22.96
CA ASP A 127 23.15 9.82 23.66
C ASP A 127 23.42 11.29 23.31
N GLU A 128 22.73 12.21 23.98
CA GLU A 128 22.88 13.64 23.76
C GLU A 128 24.18 14.25 24.33
N GLU A 129 24.91 13.51 25.17
CA GLU A 129 26.20 13.93 25.74
C GLU A 129 27.36 13.69 24.76
N GLN A 130 27.18 12.79 23.79
CA GLN A 130 28.13 12.56 22.72
C GLN A 130 28.49 13.87 22.00
N PRO A 131 29.79 14.21 21.87
CA PRO A 131 30.22 15.41 21.16
C PRO A 131 29.75 15.42 19.69
N VAL A 132 29.39 16.62 19.23
CA VAL A 132 29.08 16.84 17.81
C VAL A 132 30.36 16.88 16.98
N TYR A 133 30.28 16.37 15.75
CA TYR A 133 31.39 16.35 14.81
C TYR A 133 31.07 17.17 13.56
N ARG A 134 31.94 18.15 13.29
CA ARG A 134 31.84 19.00 12.10
C ARG A 134 32.59 18.40 10.90
N ASN A 135 31.86 17.84 9.95
CA ASN A 135 32.38 17.24 8.73
C ASN A 135 32.44 18.24 7.56
N LYS A 136 33.66 18.64 7.17
CA LYS A 136 33.91 19.60 6.08
C LYS A 136 33.41 19.14 4.70
N GLU A 137 33.24 17.83 4.48
CA GLU A 137 32.75 17.28 3.21
C GLU A 137 31.21 17.35 3.10
N SER A 138 30.49 17.59 4.19
CA SER A 138 29.01 17.65 4.20
C SER A 138 28.52 19.02 4.64
N TYR A 139 27.93 19.77 3.70
CA TYR A 139 27.37 21.10 3.99
C TYR A 139 26.22 21.03 5.01
N TYR A 140 25.42 19.95 4.96
CA TYR A 140 24.26 19.77 5.82
C TYR A 140 24.67 19.53 7.27
N ASN A 141 25.62 18.60 7.50
CA ASN A 141 26.20 18.40 8.83
C ASN A 141 26.84 19.70 9.35
N GLN A 142 27.65 20.39 8.54
CA GLN A 142 28.25 21.67 8.96
C GLN A 142 27.20 22.68 9.39
N SER A 143 26.16 22.88 8.58
CA SER A 143 25.09 23.83 8.90
C SER A 143 24.39 23.47 10.21
N LYS A 144 24.06 22.18 10.43
CA LYS A 144 23.40 21.74 11.68
C LYS A 144 24.29 21.92 12.90
N VAL A 145 25.58 21.57 12.81
CA VAL A 145 26.54 21.76 13.91
C VAL A 145 26.75 23.24 14.22
N ASP A 146 26.92 24.08 13.20
CA ASP A 146 27.17 25.52 13.37
C ASP A 146 25.94 26.23 13.98
N VAL A 147 24.72 25.81 13.63
CA VAL A 147 23.47 26.33 14.22
C VAL A 147 23.28 25.85 15.66
N GLU A 148 23.52 24.56 15.95
CA GLU A 148 23.44 24.05 17.33
C GLU A 148 24.42 24.77 18.24
N ALA A 149 25.68 24.92 17.82
CA ALA A 149 26.72 25.60 18.60
C ALA A 149 26.33 27.05 18.89
N PHE A 150 25.83 27.78 17.89
CA PHE A 150 25.31 29.13 18.08
C PHE A 150 24.12 29.15 19.05
N ALA A 151 23.10 28.31 18.82
CA ALA A 151 21.86 28.38 19.58
C ALA A 151 22.08 28.00 21.04
N LEU A 152 22.87 26.96 21.31
CA LEU A 152 23.23 26.54 22.67
C LEU A 152 23.97 27.65 23.42
N ASP A 153 24.83 28.42 22.75
CA ASP A 153 25.52 29.53 23.38
C ASP A 153 24.60 30.74 23.58
N PHE A 154 23.81 31.07 22.55
CA PHE A 154 22.88 32.20 22.54
C PHE A 154 21.81 32.07 23.63
N PHE A 155 21.17 30.91 23.76
CA PHE A 155 20.10 30.71 24.74
C PHE A 155 20.58 30.57 26.19
N LYS A 156 21.89 30.44 26.47
CA LYS A 156 22.41 30.55 27.86
C LYS A 156 22.10 31.92 28.48
N GLY A 157 22.05 32.96 27.66
CA GLY A 157 21.70 34.32 28.08
C GLY A 157 20.21 34.54 28.33
N HIS A 158 19.37 33.54 28.05
CA HIS A 158 17.90 33.63 28.11
C HIS A 158 17.28 32.43 28.86
N PRO A 159 17.64 32.20 30.14
CA PRO A 159 17.22 31.01 30.89
C PRO A 159 15.71 30.92 31.14
N ASP A 160 14.97 32.04 31.03
CA ASP A 160 13.52 32.08 31.20
C ASP A 160 12.75 31.53 29.99
N MET A 161 13.42 31.32 28.85
CA MET A 161 12.83 30.73 27.65
C MET A 161 13.10 29.22 27.59
N VAL A 162 12.08 28.44 27.24
CA VAL A 162 12.25 27.00 27.02
C VAL A 162 12.83 26.78 25.63
N PHE A 163 14.12 26.43 25.55
CA PHE A 163 14.77 26.06 24.30
C PHE A 163 14.97 24.55 24.18
N THR A 164 14.35 23.95 23.16
CA THR A 164 14.40 22.51 22.89
C THR A 164 15.08 22.25 21.55
N ILE A 165 16.10 21.38 21.54
CA ILE A 165 16.71 20.85 20.33
C ILE A 165 16.26 19.40 20.15
N ILE A 166 15.56 19.13 19.05
CA ILE A 166 15.20 17.77 18.64
C ILE A 166 16.18 17.27 17.57
N ARG A 167 17.06 16.34 17.91
CA ARG A 167 17.92 15.62 16.97
C ARG A 167 17.16 14.42 16.42
N ALA A 168 16.58 14.59 15.23
CA ALA A 168 15.81 13.53 14.60
C ALA A 168 16.70 12.59 13.77
N ALA A 169 16.36 11.31 13.79
CA ALA A 169 16.79 10.33 12.80
C ALA A 169 16.22 10.65 11.41
N LEU A 170 16.55 9.86 10.38
CA LEU A 170 16.09 10.15 9.02
C LEU A 170 14.57 10.00 8.92
N LEU A 171 13.86 11.10 8.70
CA LEU A 171 12.42 11.09 8.46
C LEU A 171 12.09 10.30 7.19
N PHE A 172 11.22 9.31 7.34
CA PHE A 172 10.78 8.45 6.26
C PHE A 172 9.37 7.91 6.53
N GLY A 173 8.60 7.61 5.50
CA GLY A 173 7.21 7.16 5.66
C GLY A 173 6.41 7.22 4.36
N PRO A 174 5.14 6.78 4.39
CA PRO A 174 4.23 6.72 3.24
C PRO A 174 4.20 7.99 2.36
N HIS A 175 4.23 9.17 2.97
CA HIS A 175 4.06 10.45 2.27
C HIS A 175 5.38 11.18 1.99
N THR A 176 6.52 10.57 2.35
CA THR A 176 7.83 11.16 2.11
C THR A 176 8.17 11.17 0.61
N ASN A 177 8.51 12.33 0.05
CA ASN A 177 8.93 12.47 -1.36
C ASN A 177 10.08 13.48 -1.48
N ASN A 178 11.29 13.04 -1.16
CA ASN A 178 12.50 13.85 -1.14
C ASN A 178 13.66 13.18 -1.91
N MET A 179 14.83 13.82 -1.92
CA MET A 179 16.02 13.31 -2.60
C MET A 179 16.47 11.91 -2.14
N PHE A 180 16.16 11.50 -0.90
CA PHE A 180 16.48 10.16 -0.40
C PHE A 180 15.52 9.12 -0.99
N THR A 181 14.25 9.45 -1.13
CA THR A 181 13.26 8.57 -1.78
C THR A 181 13.49 8.43 -3.29
N ASP A 182 14.07 9.46 -3.94
CA ASP A 182 14.39 9.45 -5.37
C ASP A 182 15.36 8.33 -5.76
N VAL A 183 16.28 7.93 -4.86
CA VAL A 183 17.20 6.82 -5.12
C VAL A 183 16.42 5.54 -5.43
N TYR A 184 15.31 5.29 -4.73
CA TYR A 184 14.46 4.11 -4.93
C TYR A 184 13.61 4.18 -6.22
N LYS A 185 13.59 5.34 -6.90
CA LYS A 185 12.98 5.49 -8.23
C LYS A 185 13.86 4.90 -9.34
N SER A 186 15.16 4.66 -9.10
CA SER A 186 16.08 4.06 -10.06
C SER A 186 15.97 2.52 -10.16
N LYS A 187 16.57 1.92 -11.20
CA LYS A 187 16.72 0.45 -11.36
C LYS A 187 18.03 -0.08 -10.77
N VAL A 188 19.05 0.79 -10.71
CA VAL A 188 20.40 0.49 -10.25
C VAL A 188 20.82 1.58 -9.27
N THR A 189 21.53 1.20 -8.22
CA THR A 189 22.19 2.14 -7.30
C THR A 189 23.61 1.65 -7.01
N ALA A 190 24.49 2.55 -6.62
CA ALA A 190 25.87 2.23 -6.24
C ALA A 190 26.09 2.45 -4.74
N MET A 191 26.89 1.59 -4.12
CA MET A 191 27.23 1.66 -2.69
C MET A 191 28.74 1.53 -2.47
N PRO A 192 29.28 2.07 -1.37
CA PRO A 192 30.67 1.87 -0.98
C PRO A 192 31.03 0.37 -0.86
N LEU A 193 32.09 -0.06 -1.53
CA LEU A 193 32.61 -1.42 -1.42
C LEU A 193 33.12 -1.68 0.00
N GLY A 194 32.67 -2.79 0.61
CA GLY A 194 33.13 -3.22 1.94
C GLY A 194 32.51 -2.48 3.13
N SER A 195 31.50 -1.62 2.92
CA SER A 195 30.74 -0.99 4.00
C SER A 195 29.24 -1.09 3.73
N VAL A 196 28.48 -1.48 4.76
CA VAL A 196 27.01 -1.47 4.74
C VAL A 196 26.54 -0.67 5.94
N ALA A 197 26.17 0.59 5.70
CA ALA A 197 25.52 1.42 6.71
C ALA A 197 24.11 0.90 7.00
N HIS A 198 23.73 0.97 8.27
CA HIS A 198 22.36 0.77 8.73
C HIS A 198 21.71 2.14 8.88
N ILE A 199 20.52 2.28 8.33
CA ILE A 199 19.76 3.52 8.30
C ILE A 199 18.86 3.54 9.52
N HIS A 200 19.07 4.53 10.39
CA HIS A 200 18.20 4.84 11.51
C HIS A 200 17.09 5.77 11.01
N TYR A 201 15.85 5.28 10.96
CA TYR A 201 14.69 6.05 10.54
C TYR A 201 13.88 6.57 11.73
N ILE A 202 13.08 7.60 11.46
CA ILE A 202 11.90 7.95 12.26
C ILE A 202 10.68 7.97 11.34
N HIS A 203 9.60 7.28 11.73
CA HIS A 203 8.36 7.30 10.98
C HIS A 203 7.71 8.70 11.04
N GLU A 204 6.99 9.08 9.99
CA GLU A 204 6.30 10.38 9.93
C GLU A 204 5.31 10.59 11.08
N ASP A 205 4.54 9.57 11.46
CA ASP A 205 3.63 9.65 12.62
C ASP A 205 4.38 9.80 13.94
N ASP A 206 5.50 9.08 14.10
CA ASP A 206 6.32 9.09 15.32
C ASP A 206 6.99 10.45 15.51
N LEU A 207 7.46 11.07 14.43
CA LEU A 207 8.01 12.43 14.45
C LEU A 207 6.91 13.47 14.75
N GLY A 208 5.73 13.34 14.14
CA GLY A 208 4.60 14.23 14.42
C GLY A 208 4.22 14.24 15.89
N GLU A 209 4.14 13.06 16.50
CA GLU A 209 3.90 12.91 17.94
C GLU A 209 5.03 13.50 18.79
N ALA A 210 6.31 13.24 18.44
CA ALA A 210 7.44 13.80 19.19
C ALA A 210 7.46 15.34 19.16
N LEU A 211 7.16 15.96 18.02
CA LEU A 211 7.07 17.42 17.90
C LEU A 211 5.87 17.98 18.67
N HIS A 212 4.73 17.28 18.67
CA HIS A 212 3.57 17.65 19.48
C HIS A 212 3.84 17.53 20.99
N LEU A 213 4.59 16.53 21.42
CA LEU A 213 5.05 16.41 22.81
C LEU A 213 6.00 17.54 23.20
N ALA A 214 6.86 18.01 22.29
CA ALA A 214 7.68 19.20 22.52
C ALA A 214 6.86 20.50 22.63
N PHE A 215 5.66 20.56 22.02
CA PHE A 215 4.72 21.65 22.25
C PHE A 215 4.08 21.57 23.65
N THR A 216 3.57 20.39 24.02
CA THR A 216 2.80 20.19 25.26
C THR A 216 3.64 20.15 26.53
N HIS A 217 4.89 19.70 26.45
CA HIS A 217 5.83 19.60 27.58
C HIS A 217 6.93 20.65 27.49
N ASP A 218 7.40 21.15 28.64
CA ASP A 218 8.60 21.99 28.67
C ASP A 218 9.85 21.09 28.71
N LEU A 219 10.54 21.01 27.57
CA LEU A 219 11.67 20.11 27.35
C LEU A 219 12.96 20.91 27.12
N PRO A 220 13.53 21.56 28.15
CA PRO A 220 14.77 22.33 27.97
C PRO A 220 15.94 21.41 27.63
N GLY A 221 16.72 21.79 26.61
CA GLY A 221 17.92 21.08 26.20
C GLY A 221 17.76 20.21 24.96
N ILE A 222 18.60 19.19 24.84
CA ILE A 222 18.75 18.37 23.63
C ILE A 222 18.09 17.01 23.83
N TYR A 223 17.38 16.52 22.81
CA TYR A 223 16.70 15.23 22.78
C TYR A 223 16.82 14.55 21.42
N ASN A 224 17.23 13.29 21.43
CA ASN A 224 17.24 12.43 20.25
C ASN A 224 15.87 11.77 20.04
N VAL A 225 15.43 11.70 18.79
CA VAL A 225 14.19 11.01 18.40
C VAL A 225 14.43 10.13 17.17
N GLY A 226 13.98 8.88 17.24
CA GLY A 226 14.18 7.87 16.21
C GLY A 226 13.59 6.53 16.61
N ALA A 227 13.52 5.59 15.67
CA ALA A 227 13.12 4.21 15.96
C ALA A 227 14.12 3.52 16.92
N ASP A 228 13.71 2.40 17.52
CA ASP A 228 14.56 1.65 18.46
C ASP A 228 15.58 0.72 17.78
N ASP A 229 15.55 0.68 16.45
CA ASP A 229 16.42 -0.12 15.60
C ASP A 229 16.91 0.68 14.39
N ALA A 230 17.80 0.07 13.61
CA ALA A 230 18.25 0.55 12.32
C ALA A 230 18.22 -0.58 11.29
N VAL A 231 18.02 -0.24 10.02
CA VAL A 231 17.87 -1.23 8.94
C VAL A 231 18.97 -1.11 7.90
N SER A 232 19.52 -2.25 7.45
CA SER A 232 20.58 -2.28 6.43
C SER A 232 20.18 -1.53 5.15
N SER A 233 21.00 -0.56 4.73
CA SER A 233 20.82 0.14 3.44
C SER A 233 20.86 -0.81 2.24
N TYR A 234 21.69 -1.85 2.30
CA TYR A 234 21.72 -2.90 1.29
C TYR A 234 20.37 -3.64 1.23
N TRP A 235 19.81 -4.00 2.38
CA TRP A 235 18.50 -4.65 2.46
C TRP A 235 17.39 -3.76 1.91
N THR A 236 17.37 -2.46 2.25
CA THR A 236 16.34 -1.53 1.75
C THR A 236 16.37 -1.43 0.23
N PHE A 237 17.55 -1.27 -0.38
CA PHE A 237 17.68 -1.24 -1.84
C PHE A 237 17.22 -2.55 -2.49
N ARG A 238 17.61 -3.71 -1.94
CA ARG A 238 17.21 -5.01 -2.47
C ARG A 238 15.70 -5.27 -2.32
N LYS A 239 15.09 -4.90 -1.19
CA LYS A 239 13.64 -5.04 -0.97
C LYS A 239 12.85 -4.10 -1.89
N ALA A 240 13.38 -2.93 -2.24
CA ALA A 240 12.83 -2.04 -3.26
C ALA A 240 13.05 -2.51 -4.72
N GLY A 241 13.77 -3.63 -4.93
CA GLY A 241 14.00 -4.21 -6.26
C GLY A 241 15.15 -3.60 -7.05
N LEU A 242 16.04 -2.82 -6.42
CA LEU A 242 17.19 -2.22 -7.07
C LEU A 242 18.34 -3.23 -7.19
N LYS A 243 19.08 -3.13 -8.31
CA LYS A 243 20.40 -3.76 -8.42
C LYS A 243 21.44 -2.88 -7.73
N VAL A 244 22.17 -3.44 -6.78
CA VAL A 244 23.20 -2.71 -6.02
C VAL A 244 24.58 -3.03 -6.60
N VAL A 245 25.33 -1.99 -6.99
CA VAL A 245 26.69 -2.11 -7.52
C VAL A 245 27.68 -1.60 -6.46
N PRO A 246 28.52 -2.47 -5.87
CA PRO A 246 29.52 -2.02 -4.93
C PRO A 246 30.72 -1.40 -5.67
N LEU A 247 31.16 -0.21 -5.24
CA LEU A 247 32.30 0.51 -5.83
C LEU A 247 33.19 1.12 -4.74
N PRO A 248 34.53 1.11 -4.91
CA PRO A 248 35.45 1.86 -4.07
C PRO A 248 35.08 3.34 -3.91
N LEU A 249 35.18 3.88 -2.69
CA LEU A 249 34.79 5.27 -2.36
C LEU A 249 35.52 6.33 -3.20
N PHE A 250 36.80 6.09 -3.53
CA PHE A 250 37.60 7.02 -4.34
C PHE A 250 37.06 7.19 -5.77
N MET A 251 36.30 6.21 -6.28
CA MET A 251 35.58 6.35 -7.55
C MET A 251 34.19 6.95 -7.37
N LEU A 252 33.47 6.56 -6.30
CA LEU A 252 32.11 7.04 -6.06
C LEU A 252 32.02 8.54 -5.86
N LYS A 253 32.94 9.14 -5.08
CA LYS A 253 32.94 10.58 -4.79
C LYS A 253 32.98 11.44 -6.07
N PRO A 254 34.00 11.33 -6.95
CA PRO A 254 34.06 12.17 -8.15
C PRO A 254 32.91 11.90 -9.13
N ILE A 255 32.42 10.65 -9.22
CA ILE A 255 31.26 10.31 -10.06
C ILE A 255 30.00 11.06 -9.55
N ALA A 256 29.75 11.03 -8.25
CA ALA A 256 28.60 11.70 -7.65
C ALA A 256 28.70 13.22 -7.81
N ASP A 257 29.88 13.81 -7.60
CA ASP A 257 30.09 15.25 -7.76
C ASP A 257 29.91 15.71 -9.21
N ALA A 258 30.43 14.95 -10.18
CA ALA A 258 30.24 15.23 -11.60
C ALA A 258 28.76 15.10 -12.00
N ALA A 259 28.10 14.02 -11.59
CA ALA A 259 26.68 13.80 -11.88
C ALA A 259 25.77 14.86 -11.23
N PHE A 260 26.09 15.33 -10.01
CA PHE A 260 25.38 16.43 -9.36
C PHE A 260 25.59 17.77 -10.09
N LYS A 261 26.83 18.08 -10.52
CA LYS A 261 27.13 19.28 -11.33
C LYS A 261 26.35 19.27 -12.65
N LEU A 262 26.22 18.11 -13.27
CA LEU A 262 25.44 17.90 -14.50
C LEU A 262 23.92 17.75 -14.25
N ARG A 263 23.45 17.88 -13.00
CA ARG A 263 22.04 17.73 -12.60
C ARG A 263 21.43 16.36 -12.91
N MET A 264 22.26 15.32 -13.00
CA MET A 264 21.85 13.92 -13.18
C MET A 264 21.52 13.25 -11.84
N LEU A 265 22.11 13.72 -10.74
CA LEU A 265 21.81 13.29 -9.38
C LEU A 265 21.34 14.47 -8.52
N PRO A 266 20.46 14.24 -7.53
CA PRO A 266 19.94 15.29 -6.65
C PRO A 266 20.93 15.68 -5.53
N ALA A 267 22.04 14.94 -5.37
CA ALA A 267 23.01 15.13 -4.29
C ALA A 267 24.43 14.79 -4.74
N SER A 268 25.41 15.45 -4.14
CA SER A 268 26.86 15.27 -4.35
C SER A 268 27.45 14.22 -3.39
N SER A 269 28.77 14.07 -3.43
CA SER A 269 29.50 13.19 -2.51
C SER A 269 29.35 13.54 -1.02
N GLY A 270 28.93 14.76 -0.67
CA GLY A 270 28.73 15.16 0.72
C GLY A 270 27.66 14.33 1.45
N TRP A 271 26.63 13.87 0.72
CA TRP A 271 25.63 12.93 1.27
C TRP A 271 26.11 11.48 1.26
N LEU A 272 26.99 11.10 0.33
CA LEU A 272 27.61 9.77 0.32
C LEU A 272 28.48 9.54 1.54
N VAL A 273 29.21 10.56 2.00
CA VAL A 273 30.04 10.48 3.21
C VAL A 273 29.18 10.22 4.44
N ILE A 274 28.06 10.94 4.58
CA ILE A 274 27.10 10.73 5.68
C ILE A 274 26.46 9.32 5.60
N ALA A 275 26.15 8.84 4.40
CA ALA A 275 25.55 7.52 4.21
C ALA A 275 26.56 6.35 4.30
N SER A 276 27.86 6.62 4.48
CA SER A 276 28.91 5.60 4.42
C SER A 276 29.06 4.78 5.70
N ASN A 277 28.63 5.32 6.83
CA ASN A 277 28.64 4.68 8.15
C ASN A 277 27.29 4.87 8.85
N THR A 278 26.98 3.95 9.76
CA THR A 278 25.75 4.01 10.56
C THR A 278 25.82 5.16 11.56
N ILE A 279 24.78 5.98 11.61
CA ILE A 279 24.52 6.90 12.73
C ILE A 279 23.29 6.35 13.45
N PHE A 280 23.45 5.96 14.71
CA PHE A 280 22.36 5.41 15.52
C PHE A 280 22.40 6.04 16.91
N SER A 281 21.31 6.69 17.30
CA SER A 281 21.19 7.42 18.56
C SER A 281 20.20 6.77 19.52
N SER A 282 20.51 6.80 20.81
CA SER A 282 19.57 6.47 21.88
C SER A 282 18.51 7.57 22.00
N ASN A 283 17.25 7.18 22.12
CA ASN A 283 16.10 8.07 22.38
C ASN A 283 15.66 8.02 23.86
N ALA A 284 16.44 7.40 24.74
CA ALA A 284 16.05 7.11 26.13
C ALA A 284 15.70 8.38 26.92
N LYS A 285 16.43 9.48 26.73
CA LYS A 285 16.17 10.75 27.39
C LYS A 285 14.79 11.31 27.05
N PHE A 286 14.41 11.28 25.76
CA PHE A 286 13.11 11.75 25.31
C PHE A 286 11.97 10.88 25.83
N LYS A 287 12.15 9.55 25.80
CA LYS A 287 11.20 8.58 26.38
C LYS A 287 10.96 8.84 27.86
N ASN A 288 12.04 9.02 28.64
CA ASN A 288 11.94 9.27 30.08
C ASN A 288 11.25 10.61 30.39
N ALA A 289 11.45 11.63 29.56
CA ALA A 289 10.87 12.96 29.78
C ALA A 289 9.41 13.09 29.37
N THR A 290 8.92 12.25 28.46
CA THR A 290 7.59 12.44 27.82
C THR A 290 6.69 11.20 27.84
N GLY A 291 7.23 10.01 28.14
CA GLY A 291 6.54 8.74 27.96
C GLY A 291 6.43 8.27 26.51
N TRP A 292 6.96 9.02 25.54
CA TRP A 292 6.96 8.68 24.12
C TRP A 292 7.54 7.31 23.85
N LYS A 293 7.00 6.59 22.86
CA LYS A 293 7.56 5.34 22.35
C LYS A 293 7.37 5.30 20.82
N PRO A 294 8.41 4.98 20.03
CA PRO A 294 8.23 4.85 18.60
C PRO A 294 7.25 3.70 18.31
N LYS A 295 6.23 3.98 17.49
CA LYS A 295 5.25 2.98 17.04
C LYS A 295 5.81 2.08 15.95
N TYR A 296 6.82 2.56 15.22
CA TYR A 296 7.42 1.87 14.10
C TYR A 296 8.91 1.63 14.30
N THR A 297 9.35 0.43 13.97
CA THR A 297 10.76 0.14 13.71
C THR A 297 11.23 0.81 12.42
N SER A 298 12.55 0.98 12.25
CA SER A 298 13.18 1.40 10.99
C SER A 298 12.80 0.47 9.84
N ARG A 299 12.68 -0.84 10.10
CA ARG A 299 12.24 -1.81 9.09
C ARG A 299 10.77 -1.59 8.70
N GLU A 300 9.87 -1.43 9.66
CA GLU A 300 8.45 -1.18 9.39
C GLU A 300 8.23 0.16 8.70
N THR A 301 8.98 1.19 9.10
CA THR A 301 9.00 2.50 8.45
C THR A 301 9.33 2.41 6.97
N PHE A 302 10.35 1.61 6.61
CA PHE A 302 10.69 1.41 5.20
C PHE A 302 9.63 0.59 4.45
N LEU A 303 9.04 -0.42 5.10
CA LEU A 303 7.98 -1.23 4.50
C LEU A 303 6.69 -0.44 4.29
N SER A 304 6.32 0.47 5.20
CA SER A 304 5.16 1.35 5.04
C SER A 304 5.35 2.29 3.84
N TYR A 305 6.54 2.88 3.68
CA TYR A 305 6.90 3.63 2.47
C TYR A 305 6.77 2.79 1.20
N LEU A 306 7.34 1.57 1.18
CA LEU A 306 7.25 0.70 0.00
C LEU A 306 5.81 0.33 -0.34
N LYS A 307 4.97 0.04 0.66
CA LYS A 307 3.56 -0.29 0.46
C LYS A 307 2.82 0.88 -0.20
N ALA A 308 3.01 2.09 0.30
CA ALA A 308 2.38 3.30 -0.23
C ALA A 308 2.91 3.68 -1.63
N ASN A 309 4.20 3.43 -1.88
CA ASN A 309 4.90 3.85 -3.10
C ASN A 309 5.25 2.69 -4.03
N GLN A 310 4.56 1.55 -3.90
CA GLN A 310 4.75 0.40 -4.78
C GLN A 310 4.50 0.86 -6.22
N LYS A 311 5.59 0.91 -7.02
CA LYS A 311 5.53 1.26 -8.43
C LYS A 311 4.50 0.36 -9.11
N VAL A 312 3.37 0.94 -9.51
CA VAL A 312 2.50 0.32 -10.51
C VAL A 312 3.41 0.13 -11.73
N LYS A 313 3.76 -1.13 -12.04
CA LYS A 313 4.58 -1.43 -13.22
C LYS A 313 3.98 -0.71 -14.43
N GLU A 314 4.84 -0.05 -15.22
CA GLU A 314 4.41 0.50 -16.50
C GLU A 314 3.72 -0.59 -17.31
N GLU A 315 2.57 -0.23 -17.89
CA GLU A 315 1.75 -1.16 -18.64
C GLU A 315 2.53 -1.62 -19.87
N LYS A 316 2.74 -2.93 -20.00
CA LYS A 316 3.42 -3.47 -21.18
C LYS A 316 2.54 -3.21 -22.40
N LEU A 317 3.14 -2.94 -23.57
CA LEU A 317 2.43 -2.84 -24.84
C LEU A 317 1.46 -4.01 -25.08
N SER A 318 1.86 -5.23 -24.69
CA SER A 318 1.01 -6.42 -24.79
C SER A 318 -0.25 -6.34 -23.92
N GLN A 319 -0.21 -5.68 -22.76
CA GLN A 319 -1.37 -5.49 -21.88
C GLN A 319 -2.31 -4.40 -22.40
N ALA A 320 -1.76 -3.34 -23.01
CA ALA A 320 -2.59 -2.35 -23.72
C ALA A 320 -3.41 -3.00 -24.86
N TRP A 321 -2.84 -3.98 -25.55
CA TRP A 321 -3.56 -4.81 -26.54
C TRP A 321 -4.69 -5.63 -25.90
N VAL A 322 -4.48 -6.24 -24.74
CA VAL A 322 -5.56 -6.92 -23.99
C VAL A 322 -6.69 -5.94 -23.67
N GLY A 323 -6.35 -4.73 -23.21
CA GLY A 323 -7.34 -3.67 -22.97
C GLY A 323 -8.12 -3.28 -24.24
N PHE A 324 -7.43 -3.15 -25.38
CA PHE A 324 -8.03 -2.83 -26.68
C PHE A 324 -9.01 -3.91 -27.16
N LEU A 325 -8.67 -5.20 -26.98
CA LEU A 325 -9.53 -6.34 -27.32
C LEU A 325 -10.74 -6.42 -26.39
N TRP A 326 -10.52 -6.28 -25.09
CA TRP A 326 -11.56 -6.40 -24.06
C TRP A 326 -12.66 -5.33 -24.20
N LYS A 327 -12.31 -4.13 -24.68
CA LYS A 327 -13.30 -3.06 -24.93
C LYS A 327 -14.22 -3.35 -26.13
N ARG A 328 -13.84 -4.24 -27.06
CA ARG A 328 -14.60 -4.57 -28.27
C ARG A 328 -15.37 -5.88 -28.13
N ASN A 329 -16.68 -5.78 -27.88
CA ASN A 329 -17.54 -6.95 -27.62
C ASN A 329 -17.52 -7.99 -28.76
N TYR A 330 -17.40 -7.57 -30.03
CA TYR A 330 -17.33 -8.50 -31.17
C TYR A 330 -16.05 -9.35 -31.18
N LEU A 331 -14.91 -8.80 -30.74
CA LEU A 331 -13.65 -9.56 -30.62
C LEU A 331 -13.72 -10.54 -29.45
N LEU A 332 -14.30 -10.12 -28.32
CA LEU A 332 -14.59 -11.01 -27.20
C LEU A 332 -15.50 -12.17 -27.62
N LYS A 333 -16.54 -11.91 -28.43
CA LYS A 333 -17.43 -12.94 -28.98
C LYS A 333 -16.66 -13.97 -29.83
N GLY A 334 -15.78 -13.50 -30.72
CA GLY A 334 -14.92 -14.36 -31.53
C GLY A 334 -14.01 -15.25 -30.68
N ALA A 335 -13.29 -14.65 -29.72
CA ALA A 335 -12.41 -15.37 -28.80
C ALA A 335 -13.18 -16.42 -27.97
N MET A 336 -14.38 -16.07 -27.49
CA MET A 336 -15.24 -16.99 -26.73
C MET A 336 -15.73 -18.17 -27.59
N GLY A 337 -16.01 -17.94 -28.87
CA GLY A 337 -16.35 -18.99 -29.83
C GLY A 337 -15.21 -19.98 -30.06
N ILE A 338 -13.98 -19.47 -30.22
CA ILE A 338 -12.78 -20.31 -30.31
C ILE A 338 -12.64 -21.14 -29.03
N LEU A 339 -12.74 -20.51 -27.86
CA LEU A 339 -12.61 -21.19 -26.57
C LEU A 339 -13.67 -22.29 -26.38
N LYS A 340 -14.93 -22.02 -26.74
CA LYS A 340 -16.01 -23.02 -26.72
C LYS A 340 -15.65 -24.25 -27.55
N ASN A 341 -15.14 -24.04 -28.77
CA ASN A 341 -14.74 -25.12 -29.67
C ASN A 341 -13.51 -25.88 -29.13
N SER A 342 -12.55 -25.18 -28.54
CA SER A 342 -11.39 -25.79 -27.88
C SER A 342 -11.81 -26.69 -26.72
N ILE A 343 -12.66 -26.20 -25.81
CA ILE A 343 -13.16 -26.98 -24.68
C ILE A 343 -13.94 -28.20 -25.18
N ARG A 344 -14.81 -28.04 -26.19
CA ARG A 344 -15.52 -29.16 -26.80
C ARG A 344 -14.57 -30.22 -27.36
N ALA A 345 -13.45 -29.83 -27.96
CA ALA A 345 -12.44 -30.77 -28.48
C ALA A 345 -11.77 -31.61 -27.37
N THR A 346 -11.83 -31.21 -26.10
CA THR A 346 -11.28 -32.02 -24.99
C THR A 346 -12.08 -33.27 -24.67
N SER A 347 -13.27 -33.44 -25.25
CA SER A 347 -13.99 -34.71 -25.19
C SER A 347 -13.26 -35.83 -25.95
N VAL A 348 -12.27 -35.50 -26.79
CA VAL A 348 -11.40 -36.46 -27.47
C VAL A 348 -10.26 -36.89 -26.54
N PRO A 349 -10.06 -38.21 -26.31
CA PRO A 349 -8.96 -38.72 -25.50
C PRO A 349 -7.59 -38.21 -25.99
N GLY A 350 -6.74 -37.73 -25.07
CA GLY A 350 -5.38 -37.25 -25.37
C GLY A 350 -5.24 -35.73 -25.52
N ILE A 351 -6.15 -35.06 -26.24
CA ILE A 351 -6.16 -33.58 -26.40
C ILE A 351 -6.30 -32.89 -25.03
N ARG A 352 -7.05 -33.52 -24.13
CA ARG A 352 -7.29 -33.03 -22.78
C ARG A 352 -6.01 -32.85 -21.93
N LYS A 353 -5.01 -33.75 -22.08
CA LYS A 353 -3.79 -33.74 -21.24
C LYS A 353 -2.91 -32.53 -21.47
N VAL A 354 -3.04 -31.87 -22.62
CA VAL A 354 -2.26 -30.69 -22.99
C VAL A 354 -3.03 -29.38 -22.81
N MET A 355 -4.32 -29.44 -22.43
CA MET A 355 -5.13 -28.24 -22.24
C MET A 355 -4.87 -27.60 -20.86
N PRO A 356 -4.47 -26.31 -20.80
CA PRO A 356 -4.18 -25.62 -19.54
C PRO A 356 -5.33 -25.58 -18.53
N TRP A 357 -6.59 -25.55 -18.99
CA TRP A 357 -7.79 -25.56 -18.14
C TRP A 357 -8.03 -26.87 -17.40
N MET A 358 -7.47 -27.98 -17.88
CA MET A 358 -7.72 -29.32 -17.34
C MET A 358 -6.56 -29.84 -16.45
N ASP A 359 -5.54 -29.01 -16.23
CA ASP A 359 -4.42 -29.30 -15.34
C ASP A 359 -4.85 -29.15 -13.88
N VAL A 360 -5.09 -30.28 -13.20
CA VAL A 360 -5.56 -30.35 -11.80
C VAL A 360 -4.54 -29.79 -10.79
N GLN A 361 -3.27 -29.65 -11.17
CA GLN A 361 -2.24 -29.06 -10.30
C GLN A 361 -2.27 -27.53 -10.35
N LYS A 362 -3.02 -26.95 -11.30
CA LYS A 362 -3.03 -25.49 -11.54
C LYS A 362 -4.43 -24.91 -11.62
N ASN A 363 -5.46 -25.71 -11.48
CA ASN A 363 -6.85 -25.26 -11.52
C ASN A 363 -7.66 -25.89 -10.41
N SER A 364 -8.49 -25.09 -9.76
CA SER A 364 -9.52 -25.54 -8.83
C SER A 364 -10.60 -24.47 -8.75
N PHE A 365 -11.86 -24.84 -9.00
CA PHE A 365 -13.02 -23.95 -8.99
C PHE A 365 -14.16 -24.57 -8.20
N THR A 366 -14.89 -23.73 -7.48
CA THR A 366 -16.06 -24.17 -6.74
C THR A 366 -17.14 -23.12 -6.83
N TYR A 367 -18.36 -23.53 -7.19
CA TYR A 367 -19.54 -22.68 -7.07
C TYR A 367 -19.92 -22.55 -5.60
N LEU A 368 -20.26 -21.34 -5.19
CA LEU A 368 -20.70 -21.00 -3.83
C LEU A 368 -22.19 -20.62 -3.92
N PRO A 369 -23.11 -21.61 -3.83
CA PRO A 369 -24.55 -21.34 -3.90
C PRO A 369 -24.98 -20.43 -2.74
N VAL A 370 -25.87 -19.49 -3.06
CA VAL A 370 -26.37 -18.47 -2.13
C VAL A 370 -27.54 -18.98 -1.29
N ASN A 371 -28.34 -19.90 -1.85
CA ASN A 371 -29.59 -20.39 -1.25
C ASN A 371 -29.46 -21.81 -0.68
N ALA A 372 -28.26 -22.22 -0.28
CA ALA A 372 -28.06 -23.52 0.34
C ALA A 372 -28.45 -23.45 1.82
N THR A 373 -29.45 -24.25 2.24
CA THR A 373 -29.88 -24.32 3.64
C THR A 373 -29.14 -25.43 4.36
N MET A 374 -28.65 -25.16 5.57
CA MET A 374 -28.02 -26.16 6.43
C MET A 374 -29.05 -26.81 7.36
N GLU A 375 -28.87 -28.10 7.67
CA GLU A 375 -29.71 -28.80 8.64
C GLU A 375 -29.36 -28.44 10.11
N ALA A 376 -28.19 -27.83 10.35
CA ALA A 376 -27.73 -27.42 11.68
C ALA A 376 -28.01 -25.93 11.95
N ALA A 377 -28.30 -25.59 13.22
CA ALA A 377 -28.73 -24.28 13.71
C ALA A 377 -27.78 -23.07 13.48
N ASN A 378 -26.65 -23.27 12.79
CA ASN A 378 -25.75 -22.21 12.35
C ASN A 378 -25.89 -22.08 10.83
N GLU A 379 -26.67 -21.11 10.35
CA GLU A 379 -26.73 -20.77 8.92
C GLU A 379 -25.36 -20.21 8.48
N VAL A 380 -24.49 -21.06 7.91
CA VAL A 380 -23.23 -20.62 7.31
C VAL A 380 -23.45 -20.39 5.81
N MET A 381 -23.23 -19.17 5.34
CA MET A 381 -23.33 -18.84 3.92
C MET A 381 -22.03 -19.17 3.18
N LEU A 382 -22.08 -20.04 2.15
CA LEU A 382 -20.90 -20.39 1.33
C LEU A 382 -20.20 -19.19 0.67
N PRO A 383 -20.89 -18.11 0.25
CA PRO A 383 -20.23 -16.87 -0.17
C PRO A 383 -19.29 -16.24 0.87
N GLN A 384 -19.39 -16.57 2.16
CA GLN A 384 -18.49 -16.11 3.22
C GLN A 384 -17.01 -16.42 2.90
N VAL A 385 -16.74 -17.53 2.19
CA VAL A 385 -15.39 -17.85 1.68
C VAL A 385 -14.77 -16.66 0.94
N VAL A 386 -15.54 -15.95 0.12
CA VAL A 386 -15.05 -14.80 -0.64
C VAL A 386 -14.74 -13.63 0.28
N HIS A 387 -15.62 -13.35 1.26
CA HIS A 387 -15.44 -12.26 2.23
C HIS A 387 -14.17 -12.49 3.06
N ASP A 388 -13.96 -13.71 3.56
CA ASP A 388 -12.77 -14.07 4.33
C ASP A 388 -11.46 -13.84 3.54
N TYR A 389 -11.48 -14.06 2.23
CA TYR A 389 -10.31 -13.80 1.37
C TYR A 389 -10.14 -12.30 1.06
N ILE A 390 -11.22 -11.52 0.99
CA ILE A 390 -11.15 -10.06 0.86
C ILE A 390 -10.43 -9.47 2.07
N ASP A 391 -10.74 -9.94 3.28
CA ASP A 391 -10.11 -9.47 4.52
C ASP A 391 -8.63 -9.83 4.64
N GLN A 392 -8.20 -10.88 3.95
CA GLN A 392 -6.82 -11.35 3.97
C GLN A 392 -5.96 -10.79 2.83
N ALA A 393 -6.58 -10.35 1.73
CA ALA A 393 -5.85 -9.89 0.57
C ALA A 393 -5.29 -8.47 0.76
N ASP A 394 -4.05 -8.28 0.35
CA ASP A 394 -3.42 -6.94 0.30
C ASP A 394 -3.76 -6.19 -0.99
N ASN A 395 -4.11 -6.92 -2.05
CA ASN A 395 -4.36 -6.38 -3.38
C ASN A 395 -5.67 -6.94 -3.94
N LEU A 396 -6.60 -6.02 -4.23
CA LEU A 396 -7.95 -6.28 -4.72
C LEU A 396 -8.17 -5.55 -6.04
N ILE A 397 -8.57 -6.30 -7.07
CA ILE A 397 -8.89 -5.76 -8.40
C ILE A 397 -10.27 -6.23 -8.83
N ILE A 398 -11.12 -5.28 -9.25
CA ILE A 398 -12.43 -5.56 -9.85
C ILE A 398 -12.36 -5.24 -11.34
N MET A 399 -12.85 -6.17 -12.17
CA MET A 399 -13.02 -5.90 -13.59
C MET A 399 -14.18 -4.93 -13.82
N THR A 400 -14.00 -3.96 -14.72
CA THR A 400 -15.03 -2.95 -15.05
C THR A 400 -16.28 -3.52 -15.70
N LYS A 401 -16.17 -4.70 -16.32
CA LYS A 401 -17.29 -5.45 -16.89
C LYS A 401 -17.03 -6.95 -16.89
N CYS A 402 -18.10 -7.74 -16.94
CA CYS A 402 -18.02 -9.19 -17.15
C CYS A 402 -17.73 -9.52 -18.62
N GLY A 403 -16.58 -10.15 -18.88
CA GLY A 403 -16.18 -10.58 -20.23
C GLY A 403 -17.19 -11.54 -20.88
N CYS A 404 -17.72 -12.50 -20.12
CA CYS A 404 -18.70 -13.48 -20.61
C CYS A 404 -20.01 -12.83 -21.08
N ARG A 405 -20.59 -11.96 -20.24
CA ARG A 405 -21.85 -11.26 -20.56
C ARG A 405 -21.67 -10.26 -21.70
N SER A 406 -20.53 -9.57 -21.73
CA SER A 406 -20.19 -8.64 -22.83
C SER A 406 -20.04 -9.37 -24.17
N ALA A 407 -19.37 -10.53 -24.18
CA ALA A 407 -19.17 -11.33 -25.39
C ALA A 407 -20.48 -11.84 -26.00
N GLN A 408 -21.43 -12.24 -25.14
CA GLN A 408 -22.73 -12.75 -25.56
C GLN A 408 -23.80 -11.66 -25.71
N ASN A 409 -23.46 -10.40 -25.45
CA ASN A 409 -24.40 -9.28 -25.39
C ASN A 409 -25.63 -9.60 -24.51
N CYS A 410 -25.37 -10.02 -23.27
CA CYS A 410 -26.38 -10.48 -22.31
C CYS A 410 -27.51 -9.45 -22.11
N GLN A 411 -28.76 -9.89 -22.23
CA GLN A 411 -29.95 -9.08 -21.96
C GLN A 411 -30.59 -9.36 -20.59
N HIS A 412 -30.23 -10.47 -19.93
CA HIS A 412 -30.84 -10.89 -18.66
C HIS A 412 -30.14 -10.34 -17.40
N HIS A 413 -28.86 -9.97 -17.51
CA HIS A 413 -28.07 -9.48 -16.37
C HIS A 413 -27.10 -8.37 -16.79
N THR A 414 -26.85 -7.45 -15.86
CA THR A 414 -25.92 -6.30 -16.04
C THR A 414 -24.50 -6.72 -16.42
N HIS A 415 -23.89 -5.97 -17.33
CA HIS A 415 -22.49 -6.20 -17.72
C HIS A 415 -21.50 -5.64 -16.69
N GLU A 416 -21.93 -4.73 -15.82
CA GLU A 416 -21.07 -3.95 -14.91
C GLU A 416 -20.47 -4.76 -13.76
N VAL A 417 -21.10 -5.88 -13.39
CA VAL A 417 -20.58 -6.75 -12.32
C VAL A 417 -19.48 -7.65 -12.86
N GLY A 418 -18.26 -7.12 -12.99
CA GLY A 418 -17.09 -7.89 -13.42
C GLY A 418 -16.54 -8.84 -12.35
N CYS A 419 -15.59 -9.71 -12.74
CA CYS A 419 -14.92 -10.62 -11.81
C CYS A 419 -14.07 -9.85 -10.78
N LEU A 420 -13.91 -10.44 -9.60
CA LEU A 420 -13.03 -9.97 -8.53
C LEU A 420 -11.77 -10.84 -8.50
N PHE A 421 -10.61 -10.20 -8.43
CA PHE A 421 -9.31 -10.87 -8.36
C PHE A 421 -8.54 -10.41 -7.12
N MET A 422 -7.84 -11.35 -6.49
CA MET A 422 -7.15 -11.18 -5.22
C MET A 422 -5.71 -11.69 -5.27
N GLY A 423 -4.79 -10.99 -4.61
CA GLY A 423 -3.38 -11.36 -4.44
C GLY A 423 -2.40 -10.55 -5.30
N ASP A 424 -1.10 -10.62 -5.00
CA ASP A 424 -0.07 -9.74 -5.58
C ASP A 424 0.03 -9.76 -7.11
N THR A 425 -0.39 -10.85 -7.76
CA THR A 425 -0.38 -10.94 -9.24
C THR A 425 -1.30 -9.88 -9.86
N THR A 426 -2.32 -9.43 -9.12
CA THR A 426 -3.28 -8.40 -9.56
C THR A 426 -2.62 -7.03 -9.81
N LEU A 427 -1.47 -6.76 -9.21
CA LEU A 427 -0.67 -5.54 -9.48
C LEU A 427 -0.17 -5.46 -10.93
N GLU A 428 -0.14 -6.59 -11.63
CA GLU A 428 0.25 -6.68 -13.04
C GLU A 428 -0.97 -6.67 -13.97
N PHE A 429 -2.21 -6.42 -13.51
CA PHE A 429 -3.38 -6.48 -14.39
C PHE A 429 -3.44 -5.31 -15.39
N PRO A 430 -4.00 -5.52 -16.60
CA PRO A 430 -4.16 -4.47 -17.60
C PRO A 430 -5.00 -3.30 -17.10
N LYS A 431 -4.58 -2.08 -17.41
CA LYS A 431 -5.24 -0.85 -16.97
C LYS A 431 -6.43 -0.53 -17.88
N GLY A 432 -7.39 0.25 -17.36
CA GLY A 432 -8.54 0.72 -18.12
C GLY A 432 -9.60 -0.34 -18.45
N ILE A 433 -9.40 -1.58 -18.03
CA ILE A 433 -10.42 -2.64 -18.01
C ILE A 433 -10.67 -3.18 -16.61
N SER A 434 -9.75 -2.90 -15.68
CA SER A 434 -9.80 -3.27 -14.26
C SER A 434 -9.54 -2.04 -13.40
N ARG A 435 -9.99 -2.07 -12.14
CA ARG A 435 -9.76 -1.01 -11.15
C ARG A 435 -9.36 -1.61 -9.81
N LYS A 436 -8.55 -0.88 -9.05
CA LYS A 436 -8.33 -1.17 -7.63
C LYS A 436 -9.63 -0.98 -6.85
N ALA A 437 -9.81 -1.81 -5.84
CA ALA A 437 -10.91 -1.73 -4.90
C ALA A 437 -10.35 -1.71 -3.48
N THR A 438 -10.98 -0.91 -2.63
CA THR A 438 -10.88 -1.03 -1.17
C THR A 438 -11.57 -2.32 -0.71
N ARG A 439 -11.37 -2.71 0.56
CA ARG A 439 -12.05 -3.91 1.11
C ARG A 439 -13.55 -3.70 1.14
N GLU A 440 -13.97 -2.51 1.57
CA GLU A 440 -15.35 -2.08 1.65
C GLU A 440 -16.02 -2.17 0.26
N GLU A 441 -15.36 -1.66 -0.78
CA GLU A 441 -15.85 -1.78 -2.15
C GLU A 441 -15.91 -3.24 -2.64
N ALA A 442 -14.96 -4.09 -2.26
CA ALA A 442 -14.94 -5.49 -2.67
C ALA A 442 -16.07 -6.29 -2.03
N HIS A 443 -16.34 -6.10 -0.73
CA HIS A 443 -17.48 -6.72 -0.05
C HIS A 443 -18.80 -6.24 -0.67
N ALA A 444 -18.95 -4.93 -0.86
CA ALA A 444 -20.14 -4.37 -1.51
C ALA A 444 -20.35 -4.91 -2.94
N HIS A 445 -19.26 -5.19 -3.67
CA HIS A 445 -19.33 -5.78 -5.01
C HIS A 445 -19.82 -7.23 -5.00
N VAL A 446 -19.44 -8.03 -3.99
CA VAL A 446 -19.95 -9.40 -3.82
C VAL A 446 -21.46 -9.36 -3.52
N GLU A 447 -21.89 -8.52 -2.59
CA GLU A 447 -23.31 -8.35 -2.25
C GLU A 447 -24.15 -7.85 -3.44
N LYS A 448 -23.62 -6.88 -4.19
CA LYS A 448 -24.25 -6.42 -5.44
C LYS A 448 -24.39 -7.55 -6.47
N ALA A 449 -23.41 -8.44 -6.55
CA ALA A 449 -23.48 -9.56 -7.48
C ALA A 449 -24.55 -10.58 -7.06
N ILE A 450 -24.58 -10.94 -5.77
CA ILE A 450 -25.51 -11.91 -5.20
C ILE A 450 -26.94 -11.40 -5.31
N SER A 451 -27.20 -10.15 -4.91
CA SER A 451 -28.52 -9.50 -5.05
C SER A 451 -29.00 -9.39 -6.50
N ALA A 452 -28.09 -9.38 -7.47
CA ALA A 452 -28.40 -9.43 -8.91
C ALA A 452 -28.65 -10.87 -9.44
N GLY A 453 -28.76 -11.86 -8.55
CA GLY A 453 -28.99 -13.27 -8.89
C GLY A 453 -27.79 -13.96 -9.53
N LEU A 454 -26.58 -13.43 -9.34
CA LEU A 454 -25.35 -14.04 -9.84
C LEU A 454 -24.77 -14.97 -8.78
N VAL A 455 -24.24 -16.12 -9.23
CA VAL A 455 -23.66 -17.13 -8.35
C VAL A 455 -22.14 -16.96 -8.32
N PRO A 456 -21.52 -16.69 -7.15
CA PRO A 456 -20.07 -16.65 -7.02
C PRO A 456 -19.45 -18.02 -7.32
N MET A 457 -18.33 -18.01 -8.01
CA MET A 457 -17.46 -19.16 -8.21
C MET A 457 -16.04 -18.73 -7.91
N ALA A 458 -15.40 -19.38 -6.95
CA ALA A 458 -14.08 -18.99 -6.45
C ALA A 458 -13.04 -20.08 -6.69
N GLY A 459 -11.80 -19.66 -6.95
CA GLY A 459 -10.64 -20.54 -6.95
C GLY A 459 -9.50 -20.10 -7.88
N LYS A 460 -8.61 -21.02 -8.19
CA LYS A 460 -7.42 -20.77 -9.03
C LYS A 460 -7.74 -21.09 -10.48
N VAL A 461 -7.76 -20.06 -11.34
CA VAL A 461 -7.91 -20.22 -12.80
C VAL A 461 -6.56 -19.98 -13.46
N ARG A 462 -5.90 -21.02 -13.96
CA ARG A 462 -4.63 -20.82 -14.68
C ARG A 462 -4.82 -19.93 -15.91
N VAL A 463 -5.91 -20.10 -16.64
CA VAL A 463 -6.12 -19.32 -17.86
C VAL A 463 -6.39 -17.84 -17.61
N ASP A 464 -6.81 -17.43 -16.42
CA ASP A 464 -6.87 -15.99 -16.12
C ASP A 464 -5.46 -15.36 -16.17
N ASN A 465 -4.42 -16.11 -15.77
CA ASN A 465 -3.04 -15.67 -15.97
C ASN A 465 -2.70 -15.46 -17.45
N ASP A 466 -3.13 -16.37 -18.31
CA ASP A 466 -2.86 -16.31 -19.74
C ASP A 466 -3.67 -15.20 -20.43
N ILE A 467 -4.96 -15.03 -20.08
CA ILE A 467 -5.85 -14.00 -20.63
C ILE A 467 -5.34 -12.59 -20.30
N PHE A 468 -4.90 -12.37 -19.06
CA PHE A 468 -4.42 -11.07 -18.61
C PHE A 468 -2.91 -10.87 -18.80
N LEU A 469 -2.24 -11.85 -19.41
CA LEU A 469 -0.79 -11.86 -19.67
C LEU A 469 0.05 -11.61 -18.40
N VAL A 470 -0.38 -12.20 -17.28
CA VAL A 470 0.29 -12.11 -15.98
C VAL A 470 0.91 -13.45 -15.61
N LYS A 471 2.08 -13.44 -14.98
CA LYS A 471 2.77 -14.70 -14.64
C LYS A 471 2.03 -15.42 -13.53
N ASP A 472 1.90 -16.74 -13.65
CA ASP A 472 1.41 -17.56 -12.57
C ASP A 472 2.48 -17.68 -11.47
N ARG A 473 2.19 -17.11 -10.31
CA ARG A 473 3.03 -17.15 -9.11
C ARG A 473 2.31 -17.78 -7.93
N GLN A 474 1.20 -18.49 -8.16
CA GLN A 474 0.29 -18.96 -7.10
C GLN A 474 -0.19 -17.81 -6.18
N LYS A 475 -0.31 -16.61 -6.73
CA LYS A 475 -0.76 -15.39 -6.02
C LYS A 475 -1.90 -14.69 -6.77
N LEU A 476 -2.81 -15.48 -7.35
CA LEU A 476 -3.98 -14.98 -8.07
C LEU A 476 -5.18 -15.87 -7.75
N LEU A 477 -6.05 -15.38 -6.87
CA LEU A 477 -7.36 -15.95 -6.60
C LEU A 477 -8.38 -15.23 -7.48
N SER A 478 -9.25 -16.01 -8.11
CA SER A 478 -10.24 -15.52 -9.07
C SER A 478 -11.64 -15.80 -8.56
N VAL A 479 -12.50 -14.79 -8.62
CA VAL A 479 -13.91 -14.89 -8.25
C VAL A 479 -14.77 -14.40 -9.41
N CYS A 480 -15.48 -15.33 -10.04
CA CYS A 480 -16.43 -15.05 -11.11
C CYS A 480 -17.85 -14.96 -10.54
N PHE A 481 -18.63 -13.99 -11.02
CA PHE A 481 -20.05 -13.86 -10.69
C PHE A 481 -20.89 -14.35 -11.86
N CYS A 482 -21.17 -15.65 -11.84
CA CYS A 482 -21.69 -16.40 -12.97
C CYS A 482 -23.21 -16.17 -13.12
N CYS A 483 -23.66 -15.83 -14.33
CA CYS A 483 -25.09 -15.78 -14.72
C CYS A 483 -25.55 -17.10 -15.37
N HIS A 484 -26.87 -17.33 -15.41
CA HIS A 484 -27.46 -18.55 -16.00
C HIS A 484 -27.27 -18.65 -17.52
N CYS A 485 -27.33 -17.52 -18.24
CA CYS A 485 -27.42 -17.51 -19.69
C CYS A 485 -26.08 -17.42 -20.45
N CYS A 486 -25.07 -16.69 -19.94
CA CYS A 486 -23.88 -16.34 -20.73
C CYS A 486 -22.56 -16.87 -20.16
N CYS A 487 -22.56 -17.54 -19.01
CA CYS A 487 -21.33 -17.98 -18.36
C CYS A 487 -20.57 -18.99 -19.23
N MET A 488 -19.28 -18.73 -19.48
CA MET A 488 -18.43 -19.64 -20.25
C MET A 488 -18.18 -20.99 -19.58
N MET A 489 -18.39 -21.09 -18.26
CA MET A 489 -18.19 -22.34 -17.52
C MET A 489 -19.16 -23.44 -17.99
N THR A 490 -20.27 -23.09 -18.62
CA THR A 490 -21.20 -24.05 -19.22
C THR A 490 -20.59 -24.82 -20.40
N TYR A 491 -19.50 -24.33 -21.00
CA TYR A 491 -18.81 -25.04 -22.08
C TYR A 491 -18.19 -26.35 -21.60
N PHE A 492 -17.93 -26.49 -20.29
CA PHE A 492 -17.40 -27.70 -19.68
C PHE A 492 -18.43 -28.85 -19.62
N LYS A 493 -19.70 -28.62 -19.96
CA LYS A 493 -20.72 -29.68 -20.01
C LYS A 493 -20.42 -30.80 -21.01
N HIS A 494 -19.51 -30.56 -21.96
CA HIS A 494 -19.05 -31.56 -22.92
C HIS A 494 -17.95 -32.48 -22.37
N ILE A 495 -17.50 -32.24 -21.14
CA ILE A 495 -16.47 -33.04 -20.46
C ILE A 495 -17.17 -34.03 -19.51
N PRO A 496 -16.74 -35.29 -19.46
CA PRO A 496 -17.29 -36.27 -18.53
C PRO A 496 -17.24 -35.80 -17.06
N PRO A 497 -18.27 -36.07 -16.23
CA PRO A 497 -18.32 -35.60 -14.85
C PRO A 497 -17.12 -36.01 -13.99
N GLU A 498 -16.71 -37.27 -14.03
CA GLU A 498 -15.59 -37.83 -13.23
C GLU A 498 -14.27 -37.11 -13.51
N GLN A 499 -14.15 -36.59 -14.73
CA GLN A 499 -13.01 -35.83 -15.19
C GLN A 499 -13.06 -34.39 -14.70
N LEU A 500 -14.26 -33.82 -14.64
CA LEU A 500 -14.50 -32.44 -14.24
C LEU A 500 -14.44 -32.25 -12.71
N ASP A 501 -14.76 -33.29 -11.93
CA ASP A 501 -14.76 -33.27 -10.46
C ASP A 501 -13.41 -32.85 -9.84
N HIS A 502 -12.30 -33.12 -10.53
CA HIS A 502 -10.96 -32.74 -10.06
C HIS A 502 -10.57 -31.28 -10.34
N VAL A 503 -11.36 -30.56 -11.15
CA VAL A 503 -11.09 -29.17 -11.54
C VAL A 503 -12.22 -28.24 -11.09
N MET A 504 -13.47 -28.65 -11.30
CA MET A 504 -14.68 -27.99 -10.81
C MET A 504 -15.35 -28.87 -9.77
N THR A 505 -14.71 -28.97 -8.60
CA THR A 505 -15.16 -29.80 -7.48
C THR A 505 -16.38 -29.15 -6.84
N PRO A 506 -17.53 -29.86 -6.78
CA PRO A 506 -18.67 -29.42 -5.98
C PRO A 506 -18.30 -29.23 -4.51
N VAL A 507 -19.11 -28.47 -3.78
CA VAL A 507 -18.99 -28.39 -2.32
C VAL A 507 -19.34 -29.78 -1.75
N GLU A 508 -18.49 -30.28 -0.85
CA GLU A 508 -18.74 -31.54 -0.17
C GLU A 508 -19.99 -31.44 0.68
N GLY A 509 -20.86 -32.45 0.61
CA GLY A 509 -22.13 -32.46 1.34
C GLY A 509 -23.26 -31.65 0.71
N LEU A 510 -23.03 -31.06 -0.47
CA LEU A 510 -24.06 -30.31 -1.17
C LEU A 510 -24.96 -31.24 -1.99
N SER A 511 -26.26 -31.25 -1.71
CA SER A 511 -27.24 -32.09 -2.40
C SER A 511 -28.45 -31.29 -2.91
N MET A 512 -29.12 -31.80 -3.94
CA MET A 512 -30.39 -31.24 -4.42
C MET A 512 -31.54 -32.18 -4.06
N THR A 513 -32.51 -31.67 -3.31
CA THR A 513 -33.73 -32.40 -2.95
C THR A 513 -34.91 -31.83 -3.72
N ILE A 514 -35.78 -32.71 -4.22
CA ILE A 514 -36.97 -32.36 -5.00
C ILE A 514 -38.21 -32.75 -4.20
N THR A 515 -39.09 -31.79 -3.93
CA THR A 515 -40.33 -32.04 -3.17
C THR A 515 -41.43 -32.61 -4.06
N ASP A 516 -42.54 -33.02 -3.44
CA ASP A 516 -43.74 -33.45 -4.13
C ASP A 516 -44.45 -32.33 -4.90
N ASP A 517 -44.11 -31.06 -4.64
CA ASP A 517 -44.64 -29.90 -5.36
C ASP A 517 -44.10 -29.82 -6.81
N CYS A 518 -43.10 -30.64 -7.15
CA CYS A 518 -42.55 -30.68 -8.50
C CYS A 518 -43.56 -31.30 -9.49
N ASN A 519 -44.04 -30.50 -10.43
CA ASN A 519 -44.94 -30.92 -11.50
C ASN A 519 -44.24 -31.24 -12.84
N GLY A 520 -42.91 -31.26 -12.87
CA GLY A 520 -42.14 -31.56 -14.08
C GLY A 520 -42.12 -30.47 -15.15
N CYS A 521 -42.43 -29.21 -14.82
CA CYS A 521 -42.48 -28.09 -15.79
C CYS A 521 -41.18 -27.81 -16.57
N GLY A 522 -40.03 -28.33 -16.13
CA GLY A 522 -38.75 -28.17 -16.84
C GLY A 522 -37.99 -26.87 -16.59
N ALA A 523 -38.50 -25.91 -15.80
CA ALA A 523 -37.80 -24.63 -15.57
C ALA A 523 -36.36 -24.80 -15.03
N CYS A 524 -36.13 -25.80 -14.17
CA CYS A 524 -34.80 -26.14 -13.67
C CYS A 524 -33.87 -26.73 -14.75
N LEU A 525 -34.42 -27.44 -15.74
CA LEU A 525 -33.69 -27.95 -16.91
C LEU A 525 -33.18 -26.78 -17.75
N ASP A 526 -34.06 -25.81 -18.05
CA ASP A 526 -33.75 -24.66 -18.90
C ASP A 526 -32.65 -23.76 -18.32
N THR A 527 -32.58 -23.64 -16.99
CA THR A 527 -31.51 -22.87 -16.33
C THR A 527 -30.21 -23.66 -16.13
N CYS A 528 -30.22 -24.98 -16.33
CA CYS A 528 -29.07 -25.83 -16.02
C CYS A 528 -28.03 -25.81 -17.15
N GLY A 529 -27.00 -24.99 -16.99
CA GLY A 529 -25.90 -24.89 -17.97
C GLY A 529 -25.00 -26.13 -18.10
N PHE A 530 -25.20 -27.16 -17.29
CA PHE A 530 -24.40 -28.39 -17.28
C PHE A 530 -25.16 -29.64 -17.73
N ASP A 531 -26.41 -29.48 -18.19
CA ASP A 531 -27.31 -30.60 -18.54
C ASP A 531 -27.45 -31.61 -17.39
N ALA A 532 -27.41 -31.11 -16.14
CA ALA A 532 -27.31 -31.91 -14.94
C ALA A 532 -28.65 -32.33 -14.33
N ILE A 533 -29.76 -32.01 -14.99
CA ILE A 533 -31.13 -32.28 -14.52
C ILE A 533 -31.87 -33.02 -15.63
N LYS A 534 -32.70 -33.99 -15.24
CA LYS A 534 -33.62 -34.71 -16.13
C LYS A 534 -35.03 -34.70 -15.55
N ILE A 535 -36.03 -34.95 -16.39
CA ILE A 535 -37.40 -35.23 -15.92
C ILE A 535 -37.63 -36.73 -16.00
N GLU A 536 -37.87 -37.36 -14.86
CA GLU A 536 -38.19 -38.78 -14.73
C GLU A 536 -39.46 -38.92 -13.89
N ASN A 537 -40.42 -39.72 -14.36
CA ASN A 537 -41.72 -39.91 -13.70
C ASN A 537 -42.44 -38.59 -13.35
N GLY A 538 -42.33 -37.59 -14.21
CA GLY A 538 -42.96 -36.28 -14.01
C GLY A 538 -42.26 -35.37 -12.99
N LYS A 539 -41.08 -35.74 -12.47
CA LYS A 539 -40.31 -34.93 -11.51
C LYS A 539 -38.89 -34.68 -11.98
N ALA A 540 -38.30 -33.59 -11.51
CA ALA A 540 -36.89 -33.30 -11.74
C ALA A 540 -36.00 -34.29 -10.98
N VAL A 541 -34.89 -34.72 -11.59
CA VAL A 541 -33.89 -35.61 -11.00
C VAL A 541 -32.49 -35.06 -11.28
N GLN A 542 -31.65 -35.04 -10.25
CA GLN A 542 -30.24 -34.65 -10.34
C GLN A 542 -29.39 -35.76 -10.97
N THR A 543 -28.42 -35.39 -11.81
CA THR A 543 -27.39 -36.30 -12.31
C THR A 543 -26.02 -35.98 -11.71
N ALA A 544 -25.05 -36.89 -11.89
CA ALA A 544 -23.66 -36.68 -11.48
C ALA A 544 -22.97 -35.47 -12.18
N ALA A 545 -23.54 -34.93 -13.25
CA ALA A 545 -23.01 -33.74 -13.90
C ALA A 545 -23.19 -32.45 -13.07
N CYS A 546 -23.98 -32.48 -11.98
CA CYS A 546 -24.25 -31.31 -11.16
C CYS A 546 -22.97 -30.70 -10.57
N ARG A 547 -22.86 -29.37 -10.66
CA ARG A 547 -21.72 -28.60 -10.13
C ARG A 547 -22.05 -27.80 -8.88
N GLY A 548 -23.25 -27.97 -8.33
CA GLY A 548 -23.65 -27.33 -7.08
C GLY A 548 -23.91 -25.83 -7.13
N CYS A 549 -24.22 -25.26 -8.30
CA CYS A 549 -24.43 -23.81 -8.41
C CYS A 549 -25.77 -23.30 -7.84
N GLY A 550 -26.70 -24.19 -7.50
CA GLY A 550 -27.99 -23.86 -6.86
C GLY A 550 -29.02 -23.10 -7.69
N ARG A 551 -28.75 -22.80 -8.97
CA ARG A 551 -29.68 -22.03 -9.82
C ARG A 551 -31.03 -22.70 -10.01
N CYS A 552 -31.07 -24.02 -10.06
CA CYS A 552 -32.32 -24.76 -10.18
C CYS A 552 -33.29 -24.46 -9.03
N ALA A 553 -32.79 -24.24 -7.81
CA ALA A 553 -33.59 -23.80 -6.67
C ALA A 553 -34.05 -22.34 -6.84
N THR A 554 -33.14 -21.44 -7.22
CA THR A 554 -33.46 -20.02 -7.41
C THR A 554 -34.53 -19.77 -8.48
N TYR A 555 -34.50 -20.53 -9.58
CA TYR A 555 -35.42 -20.35 -10.72
C TYR A 555 -36.59 -21.34 -10.72
N CYS A 556 -36.80 -22.11 -9.65
CA CYS A 556 -37.97 -22.99 -9.55
C CYS A 556 -39.22 -22.16 -9.26
N PRO A 557 -40.21 -22.08 -10.17
CA PRO A 557 -41.41 -21.27 -9.95
C PRO A 557 -42.32 -21.83 -8.84
N LEU A 558 -42.16 -23.11 -8.50
CA LEU A 558 -42.96 -23.81 -7.49
C LEU A 558 -42.22 -23.94 -6.15
N GLY A 559 -40.97 -23.48 -6.05
CA GLY A 559 -40.14 -23.71 -4.86
C GLY A 559 -39.80 -25.18 -4.60
N ALA A 560 -40.10 -26.10 -5.52
CA ALA A 560 -39.97 -27.55 -5.33
C ALA A 560 -38.53 -28.09 -5.37
N VAL A 561 -37.53 -27.23 -5.58
CA VAL A 561 -36.11 -27.60 -5.67
C VAL A 561 -35.38 -26.94 -4.51
N HIS A 562 -34.84 -27.76 -3.61
CA HIS A 562 -34.03 -27.29 -2.48
C HIS A 562 -32.59 -27.73 -2.63
N ILE A 563 -31.66 -26.87 -2.19
CA ILE A 563 -30.25 -27.19 -2.07
C ILE A 563 -29.95 -27.29 -0.59
N SER A 564 -29.55 -28.47 -0.15
CA SER A 564 -29.10 -28.70 1.22
C SER A 564 -27.60 -28.86 1.28
N LEU A 565 -27.04 -28.54 2.44
CA LEU A 565 -25.64 -28.76 2.77
C LEU A 565 -25.57 -29.50 4.11
N ASP A 566 -25.14 -30.76 4.07
CA ASP A 566 -25.02 -31.63 5.25
C ASP A 566 -23.61 -31.59 5.89
N ASN A 567 -22.64 -30.95 5.24
CA ASN A 567 -21.28 -30.76 5.75
C ASN A 567 -21.15 -29.44 6.54
N PRO A 568 -20.99 -29.49 7.88
CA PRO A 568 -20.83 -28.29 8.70
C PRO A 568 -19.51 -27.55 8.47
N ASN A 569 -18.49 -28.21 7.88
CA ASN A 569 -17.17 -27.65 7.64
C ASN A 569 -16.97 -27.14 6.21
N ALA A 570 -18.02 -27.07 5.40
CA ALA A 570 -17.93 -26.80 3.97
C ALA A 570 -17.15 -25.53 3.61
N VAL A 571 -17.32 -24.44 4.38
CA VAL A 571 -16.57 -23.18 4.18
C VAL A 571 -15.07 -23.40 4.39
N GLU A 572 -14.69 -24.08 5.46
CA GLU A 572 -13.28 -24.37 5.77
C GLU A 572 -12.67 -25.35 4.77
N ASP A 573 -13.43 -26.35 4.31
CA ASP A 573 -12.96 -27.29 3.28
C ASP A 573 -12.70 -26.58 1.94
N VAL A 574 -13.58 -25.66 1.55
CA VAL A 574 -13.37 -24.83 0.35
C VAL A 574 -12.13 -23.95 0.52
N LYS A 575 -11.97 -23.27 1.68
CA LYS A 575 -10.79 -22.43 1.96
C LYS A 575 -9.50 -23.25 1.97
N ALA A 576 -9.51 -24.44 2.58
CA ALA A 576 -8.38 -25.35 2.61
C ALA A 576 -8.01 -25.79 1.19
N ARG A 577 -9.00 -26.10 0.34
CA ARG A 577 -8.78 -26.43 -1.08
C ARG A 577 -8.18 -25.25 -1.83
N ILE A 578 -8.75 -24.05 -1.74
CA ILE A 578 -8.24 -22.84 -2.43
C ILE A 578 -6.80 -22.53 -2.00
N SER A 579 -6.50 -22.64 -0.71
CA SER A 579 -5.19 -22.31 -0.14
C SER A 579 -4.06 -23.24 -0.62
N ARG A 580 -4.37 -24.45 -1.12
CA ARG A 580 -3.37 -25.33 -1.77
C ARG A 580 -2.85 -24.75 -3.09
N TYR A 581 -3.61 -23.87 -3.73
CA TYR A 581 -3.29 -23.31 -5.04
C TYR A 581 -2.88 -21.84 -4.99
N VAL A 582 -3.35 -21.09 -4.00
CA VAL A 582 -3.18 -19.64 -3.95
C VAL A 582 -2.82 -19.13 -2.57
N ASN A 583 -1.81 -18.26 -2.49
CA ASN A 583 -1.56 -17.39 -1.37
C ASN A 583 -1.91 -15.94 -1.73
N VAL A 584 -2.93 -15.37 -1.08
CA VAL A 584 -3.41 -14.00 -1.34
C VAL A 584 -2.66 -12.92 -0.57
N LYS A 585 -1.78 -13.29 0.37
CA LYS A 585 -1.00 -12.36 1.20
C LYS A 585 0.27 -11.90 0.48
N SER A 586 0.66 -10.64 0.69
CA SER A 586 1.94 -10.10 0.21
C SER A 586 3.13 -10.74 0.92
N ALA A 587 4.30 -10.76 0.25
CA ALA A 587 5.56 -11.37 0.73
C ALA A 587 6.60 -10.38 1.30
#